data_AF-X0W3A7-F1
#
_entry.id   AF-X0W3A7-F1
#
_cell.length_a   1.000
_cell.length_b   1.000
_cell.length_c   1.000
_cell.angle_alpha   90.00
_cell.angle_beta   90.00
_cell.angle_gamma   90.00
#
_symmetry.space_group_name_H-M   'P 1'
#
loop_
_entity.id
_entity.type
_entity.pdbx_description
1 polymer ?
#
loop_
_entity_poly.entity_id
_entity_poly.type
_entity_poly.pdbx_seq_one_letter_code
_entity_poly.pdbx_strand_id
1 'polypeptide(L)'
;MELNYQELGMKAGLEVHQQLDTGKLFCRCPSLMREDQADLEFKRKLRAVASELGKFDPAALEAFKKKQSYLYKFYSDSNCLIELDEEPPKPINSKA
;
A
#
# COMPACT_ATOMS: atom_id res chain seq x y z
N MET A 1 -39.00 -12.48 -17.34
CA MET A 1 -39.35 -11.08 -17.05
C MET A 1 -38.05 -10.30 -17.09
N GLU A 2 -37.92 -9.39 -18.05
CA GLU A 2 -36.83 -8.40 -18.02
C GLU A 2 -37.14 -7.37 -16.93
N LEU A 3 -36.13 -7.02 -16.15
CA LEU A 3 -36.24 -6.00 -15.12
C LEU A 3 -35.95 -4.64 -15.76
N ASN A 4 -36.82 -3.65 -15.50
CA ASN A 4 -36.55 -2.27 -15.87
C ASN A 4 -35.62 -1.62 -14.83
N TYR A 5 -34.31 -1.68 -15.08
CA TYR A 5 -33.30 -1.13 -14.17
C TYR A 5 -33.36 0.38 -14.00
N GLN A 6 -33.95 1.12 -14.96
CA GLN A 6 -34.17 2.57 -14.83
C GLN A 6 -35.24 2.88 -13.79
N GLU A 7 -36.38 2.19 -13.83
CA GLU A 7 -37.44 2.33 -12.82
C GLU A 7 -36.97 1.93 -11.42
N LEU A 8 -36.08 0.94 -11.34
CA LEU A 8 -35.48 0.49 -10.07
C LEU A 8 -34.42 1.46 -9.52
N GLY A 9 -34.08 2.53 -10.26
CA GLY A 9 -33.05 3.49 -9.84
C GLY A 9 -31.67 2.86 -9.67
N MET A 10 -31.35 1.86 -10.50
CA MET A 10 -30.11 1.10 -10.42
C MET A 10 -28.89 2.02 -10.59
N LYS A 11 -27.90 1.85 -9.69
CA LYS A 11 -26.61 2.53 -9.73
C LYS A 11 -25.51 1.50 -9.57
N ALA A 12 -24.48 1.57 -10.41
CA ALA A 12 -23.32 0.71 -10.35
C ALA A 12 -22.03 1.52 -10.56
N GLY A 13 -20.93 1.04 -9.98
CA GLY A 13 -19.58 1.56 -10.19
C GLY A 13 -18.64 0.41 -10.53
N LEU A 14 -17.61 0.71 -11.32
CA LEU A 14 -16.54 -0.23 -11.68
C LEU A 14 -15.21 0.39 -11.27
N GLU A 15 -14.38 -0.40 -10.60
CA GLU A 15 -13.01 -0.04 -10.23
C GLU A 15 -12.06 -1.12 -10.74
N VAL A 16 -10.98 -0.72 -11.40
CA VAL A 16 -10.01 -1.64 -12.02
C VAL A 16 -8.61 -1.24 -11.60
N HIS A 17 -7.85 -2.20 -11.07
CA HIS A 17 -6.44 -2.03 -10.70
C HIS A 17 -5.59 -2.94 -11.60
N GLN A 18 -4.48 -2.42 -12.12
CA GLN A 18 -3.55 -3.17 -12.97
C GLN A 18 -2.11 -2.86 -12.59
N GLN A 19 -1.27 -3.90 -12.48
CA GLN A 19 0.16 -3.75 -12.26
C GLN A 19 0.88 -3.54 -13.61
N LEU A 20 1.92 -2.70 -13.60
CA LEU A 20 2.72 -2.40 -14.78
C LEU A 20 4.05 -3.14 -14.72
N ASP A 21 4.48 -3.67 -15.87
CA ASP A 21 5.76 -4.37 -16.03
C ASP A 21 6.92 -3.36 -16.16
N THR A 22 7.15 -2.62 -15.08
CA THR A 22 8.17 -1.57 -14.98
C THR A 22 8.82 -1.62 -13.60
N GLY A 23 9.87 -0.82 -13.36
CA GLY A 23 10.40 -0.65 -12.01
C GLY A 23 9.40 0.05 -11.07
N LYS A 24 9.52 -0.19 -9.77
CA LYS A 24 8.64 0.40 -8.75
C LYS A 24 8.59 1.93 -8.84
N LEU A 25 7.39 2.48 -8.60
CA LEU A 25 7.01 3.86 -8.91
C LEU A 25 7.95 4.95 -8.36
N PHE A 26 8.47 4.77 -7.14
CA PHE A 26 9.24 5.82 -6.44
C PHE A 26 10.68 5.44 -6.10
N CYS A 27 11.18 4.27 -6.52
CA CYS A 27 12.57 3.86 -6.25
C CYS A 27 13.28 3.25 -7.45
N ARG A 28 12.52 2.78 -8.46
CA ARG A 28 12.97 2.06 -9.67
C ARG A 28 13.57 0.67 -9.40
N CYS A 29 13.44 0.14 -8.19
CA CYS A 29 13.79 -1.25 -7.91
C CYS A 29 12.93 -2.20 -8.77
N PRO A 30 13.44 -3.40 -9.13
CA PRO A 30 12.68 -4.39 -9.87
C PRO A 30 11.35 -4.73 -9.19
N SER A 31 10.29 -4.88 -9.97
CA SER A 31 8.93 -5.27 -9.53
C SER A 31 8.79 -6.79 -9.39
N LEU A 32 9.76 -7.42 -8.73
CA LEU A 32 9.79 -8.87 -8.54
C LEU A 32 9.04 -9.26 -7.27
N MET A 33 8.25 -10.33 -7.36
CA MET A 33 7.65 -10.99 -6.19
C MET A 33 8.61 -12.05 -5.65
N ARG A 34 8.71 -12.13 -4.31
CA ARG A 34 9.67 -12.99 -3.61
C ARG A 34 9.00 -13.77 -2.49
N GLU A 35 9.24 -15.07 -2.47
CA GLU A 35 8.71 -16.02 -1.48
C GLU A 35 9.82 -16.83 -0.79
N ASP A 36 11.06 -16.67 -1.23
CA ASP A 36 12.25 -17.29 -0.68
C ASP A 36 12.70 -16.62 0.65
N GLN A 37 13.84 -17.05 1.17
CA GLN A 37 14.36 -16.53 2.43
C GLN A 37 14.79 -15.07 2.25
N ALA A 38 14.29 -14.20 3.14
CA ALA A 38 14.66 -12.79 3.15
C ALA A 38 16.10 -12.58 3.63
N ASP A 39 16.80 -11.61 3.07
CA ASP A 39 18.14 -11.21 3.50
C ASP A 39 18.11 -10.53 4.87
N LEU A 40 17.02 -9.81 5.15
CA LEU A 40 16.78 -9.14 6.42
C LEU A 40 15.29 -9.17 6.75
N GLU A 41 14.98 -9.36 8.03
CA GLU A 41 13.64 -9.17 8.57
C GLU A 41 13.64 -8.09 9.65
N PHE A 42 12.65 -7.20 9.63
CA PHE A 42 12.51 -6.14 10.62
C PHE A 42 11.05 -5.91 11.00
N LYS A 43 10.83 -5.39 12.21
CA LYS A 43 9.48 -5.17 12.75
C LYS A 43 9.20 -3.68 12.91
N ARG A 44 8.00 -3.25 12.50
CA ARG A 44 7.48 -1.90 12.79
C ARG A 44 6.10 -1.94 13.43
N LYS A 45 5.74 -0.83 14.08
CA LYS A 45 4.40 -0.58 14.60
C LYS A 45 3.91 0.74 14.04
N LEU A 46 2.77 0.71 13.37
CA LEU A 46 2.11 1.91 12.90
C LEU A 46 1.39 2.61 14.07
N ARG A 47 1.26 3.93 13.99
CA ARG A 47 0.58 4.76 14.99
C ARG A 47 -0.55 5.52 14.34
N ALA A 48 -1.66 5.66 15.04
CA ALA A 48 -2.71 6.60 14.64
C ALA A 48 -2.18 8.02 14.82
N VAL A 49 -2.42 8.89 13.84
CA VAL A 49 -2.00 10.29 13.85
C VAL A 49 -3.24 11.18 13.96
N ALA A 50 -3.13 12.25 14.73
CA ALA A 50 -4.18 13.25 14.81
C ALA A 50 -4.15 14.15 13.58
N SER A 51 -5.32 14.46 13.04
CA SER A 51 -5.52 15.51 12.05
C SER A 51 -5.14 16.89 12.62
N GLU A 52 -5.10 17.90 11.74
CA GLU A 52 -4.88 19.30 12.11
C GLU A 52 -5.82 19.79 13.23
N LEU A 53 -7.04 19.26 13.29
CA LEU A 53 -8.05 19.57 14.32
C LEU A 53 -7.94 18.69 15.57
N GLY A 54 -6.87 17.91 15.71
CA GLY A 54 -6.65 17.00 16.83
C GLY A 54 -7.50 15.73 16.81
N LYS A 55 -8.28 15.49 15.75
CA LYS A 55 -9.15 14.31 15.63
C LYS A 55 -8.42 13.13 14.98
N PHE A 56 -8.70 11.91 15.45
CA PHE A 56 -8.18 10.68 14.86
C PHE A 56 -9.20 10.06 13.91
N ASP A 57 -8.71 9.40 12.86
CA ASP A 57 -9.52 8.50 12.05
C ASP A 57 -9.98 7.30 12.90
N PRO A 58 -11.29 6.96 12.93
CA PRO A 58 -11.79 5.86 13.75
C PRO A 58 -11.18 4.49 13.41
N ALA A 59 -10.98 4.19 12.12
CA ALA A 59 -10.44 2.91 11.67
C ALA A 59 -8.95 2.81 12.01
N ALA A 60 -8.16 3.86 11.77
CA ALA A 60 -6.75 3.90 12.14
C ALA A 60 -6.55 3.79 13.66
N LEU A 61 -7.43 4.43 14.45
CA LEU A 61 -7.41 4.33 15.91
C LEU A 61 -7.73 2.90 16.39
N GLU A 62 -8.71 2.24 15.77
CA GLU A 62 -9.02 0.84 16.09
C GLU A 62 -7.83 -0.09 15.76
N ALA A 63 -7.23 0.07 14.58
CA ALA A 63 -6.04 -0.69 14.18
C ALA A 63 -4.87 -0.48 15.16
N PHE A 64 -4.65 0.77 15.60
CA PHE A 64 -3.64 1.10 16.60
C PHE A 64 -3.90 0.41 17.95
N LYS A 65 -5.16 0.38 18.41
CA LYS A 65 -5.57 -0.29 19.66
C LYS A 65 -5.28 -1.80 19.65
N LYS A 66 -5.26 -2.45 18.48
CA LYS A 66 -4.88 -3.87 18.34
C LYS A 66 -3.40 -4.12 18.63
N LYS A 67 -2.57 -3.07 18.73
CA LYS A 67 -1.13 -3.13 19.07
C LYS A 67 -0.33 -4.11 18.20
N GLN A 68 -0.76 -4.29 16.95
CA GLN A 68 -0.11 -5.20 16.01
C GLN A 68 1.29 -4.70 15.66
N SER A 69 2.19 -5.66 15.46
CA SER A 69 3.52 -5.42 14.91
C SER A 69 3.57 -6.07 13.53
N TYR A 70 4.07 -5.34 12.55
CA TYR A 70 4.23 -5.81 11.18
C TYR A 70 5.66 -6.28 10.99
N LEU A 71 5.82 -7.52 10.52
CA LEU A 71 7.11 -8.07 10.12
C LEU A 71 7.28 -7.83 8.62
N TYR A 72 8.35 -7.15 8.25
CA TYR A 72 8.71 -6.88 6.87
C TYR A 72 9.92 -7.73 6.50
N LYS A 73 9.87 -8.31 5.31
CA LYS A 73 10.95 -9.06 4.68
C LYS A 73 11.62 -8.17 3.63
N PHE A 74 12.94 -8.08 3.68
CA PHE A 74 13.74 -7.26 2.79
C PHE A 74 14.68 -8.13 1.95
N TYR A 75 14.77 -7.80 0.66
CA TYR A 75 15.60 -8.49 -0.32
C TYR A 75 16.50 -7.45 -1.01
N SER A 76 17.81 -7.63 -0.86
CA SER A 76 18.84 -6.66 -1.27
C SER A 76 18.90 -6.39 -2.78
N ASP A 77 18.37 -7.30 -3.60
CA ASP A 77 18.34 -7.21 -5.06
C ASP A 77 17.07 -6.56 -5.62
N SER A 78 16.02 -6.41 -4.81
CA SER A 78 14.69 -5.99 -5.24
C SER A 78 14.04 -4.94 -4.34
N ASN A 79 14.67 -4.58 -3.22
CA ASN A 79 14.28 -3.48 -2.34
C ASN A 79 15.43 -2.48 -2.15
N CYS A 80 15.11 -1.26 -1.72
CA CYS A 80 16.09 -0.30 -1.22
C CYS A 80 15.58 0.41 0.04
N LEU A 81 16.30 1.44 0.48
CA LEU A 81 15.97 2.20 1.69
C LEU A 81 14.60 2.90 1.61
N ILE A 82 14.08 3.16 0.42
CA ILE A 82 12.77 3.77 0.22
C ILE A 82 11.66 2.80 0.66
N GLU A 83 11.77 1.51 0.32
CA GLU A 83 10.84 0.48 0.83
C GLU A 83 10.99 0.21 2.33
N LEU A 84 12.12 0.59 2.91
CA LEU A 84 12.35 0.53 4.36
C LEU A 84 11.82 1.75 5.12
N ASP A 85 11.35 2.79 4.40
CA ASP A 85 11.03 4.11 4.95
C ASP A 85 12.24 4.80 5.61
N GLU A 86 13.43 4.60 5.05
CA GLU A 86 14.72 5.13 5.54
C GLU A 86 15.39 6.08 4.51
N GLU A 87 14.76 6.34 3.36
CA GLU A 87 15.20 7.30 2.33
C GLU A 87 13.98 8.00 1.70
N PRO A 88 14.05 9.30 1.37
CA PRO A 88 12.97 9.99 0.66
C PRO A 88 12.63 9.33 -0.70
N PRO A 89 11.34 9.32 -1.10
CA PRO A 89 10.94 8.79 -2.41
C PRO A 89 11.56 9.61 -3.55
N LYS A 90 11.95 8.91 -4.62
CA LYS A 90 12.43 9.55 -5.86
C LYS A 90 11.24 10.08 -6.67
N PRO A 91 11.47 10.96 -7.66
CA PRO A 91 10.42 11.33 -8.61
C PRO A 91 9.80 10.11 -9.29
N ILE A 92 8.53 10.25 -9.67
CA ILE A 92 7.73 9.22 -10.36
C ILE A 92 8.53 8.58 -11.51
N ASN A 93 8.47 7.25 -11.61
CA ASN A 93 9.02 6.50 -12.72
C ASN A 93 8.31 6.87 -14.02
N SER A 94 9.01 7.47 -14.98
CA SER A 94 8.44 7.90 -16.26
C SER A 94 8.02 6.76 -17.20
N LYS A 95 8.37 5.51 -16.86
CA LYS A 95 7.93 4.32 -17.61
C LYS A 95 6.65 3.69 -17.04
N ALA A 96 6.28 4.07 -15.81
CA ALA A 96 5.04 3.63 -15.16
C ALA A 96 3.83 4.41 -15.69
#